data_AF-A0A532TRW2-F1
#
_entry.id   AF-A0A532TRW2-F1
#
_cell.length_a   1.000
_cell.length_b   1.000
_cell.length_c   1.000
_cell.angle_alpha   90.00
_cell.angle_beta   90.00
_cell.angle_gamma   90.00
#
_symmetry.space_group_name_H-M   'P 1'
#
loop_
_entity.id
_entity.type
_entity.pdbx_description
1 polymer ?
#
loop_
_entity_poly.entity_id
_entity_poly.type
_entity_poly.pdbx_seq_one_letter_code
_entity_poly.pdbx_strand_id
1 'polypeptide(L)' 'MPARKERVNTTFTTDQTEGLDRLVEDGVYLDRGSAIRDAVRLLLGMHGVAPFYPEGE' A
#
# COMPACT_ATOMS: atom_id res chain seq x y z
N MET A 1 -1.57 -3.54 -22.68
CA MET A 1 -2.91 -3.17 -22.15
C MET A 1 -2.69 -2.33 -20.91
N PRO A 2 -3.22 -1.10 -20.79
CA PRO A 2 -3.09 -0.32 -19.57
C PRO A 2 -3.78 -1.08 -18.42
N ALA A 3 -3.13 -1.14 -17.26
CA ALA A 3 -3.71 -1.79 -16.08
C ALA A 3 -5.02 -1.09 -15.70
N ARG A 4 -6.12 -1.85 -15.61
CA ARG A 4 -7.42 -1.34 -15.15
C ARG A 4 -7.30 -0.95 -13.68
N LYS A 5 -7.61 0.31 -13.36
CA LYS A 5 -7.67 0.78 -11.96
C LYS A 5 -9.08 0.60 -11.43
N GLU A 6 -9.18 0.03 -10.24
CA GLU A 6 -10.44 -0.11 -9.50
C GLU A 6 -10.33 0.62 -8.17
N ARG A 7 -11.39 1.33 -7.76
CA ARG A 7 -11.46 1.97 -6.46
C ARG A 7 -12.06 0.99 -5.46
N VAL A 8 -11.30 0.70 -4.41
CA VAL A 8 -11.76 -0.08 -3.26
C VAL A 8 -11.83 0.84 -2.04
N ASN A 9 -12.93 0.78 -1.31
CA ASN A 9 -13.08 1.45 -0.02
C ASN A 9 -12.91 0.42 1.09
N THR A 10 -12.14 0.76 2.13
CA THR A 10 -11.98 -0.06 3.32
C THR A 10 -11.98 0.82 4.57
N THR A 11 -12.29 0.22 5.71
CA THR A 11 -12.32 0.89 7.00
C THR A 11 -11.05 0.58 7.78
N PHE A 12 -10.47 1.61 8.40
CA PHE A 12 -9.31 1.50 9.29
C PHE A 12 -9.70 1.97 10.69
N THR A 13 -8.97 1.48 11.69
CA THR A 13 -9.02 2.05 13.05
C THR A 13 -8.40 3.44 13.07
N THR A 14 -8.73 4.23 14.10
CA THR A 14 -8.16 5.57 14.29
C THR A 14 -6.63 5.51 14.36
N ASP A 15 -6.06 4.61 15.17
CA ASP A 15 -4.62 4.45 15.33
C ASP A 15 -3.91 4.13 14.00
N GLN A 16 -4.54 3.31 13.14
CA GLN A 16 -4.02 3.02 11.80
C GLN A 16 -4.04 4.25 10.89
N THR A 17 -5.12 5.04 10.93
CA THR A 17 -5.17 6.27 10.13
C THR A 17 -4.17 7.32 10.61
N GLU A 18 -3.97 7.46 11.93
CA GLU A 18 -2.97 8.35 12.50
C GLU A 18 -1.54 7.91 12.15
N GLY A 19 -1.27 6.60 12.15
CA GLY A 19 0.00 6.07 11.68
C GLY A 19 0.25 6.39 10.20
N LEU A 20 -0.77 6.24 9.35
CA LEU A 20 -0.68 6.61 7.94
C LEU A 20 -0.49 8.12 7.74
N ASP A 21 -1.11 8.95 8.58
CA ASP A 21 -0.93 10.40 8.56
C ASP A 21 0.49 10.81 8.89
N ARG A 22 1.07 10.24 9.96
CA ARG A 22 2.47 10.52 10.32
C ARG A 22 3.43 10.20 9.19
N LEU A 23 3.23 9.10 8.47
CA LEU A 23 4.05 8.76 7.30
C LEU A 23 3.97 9.82 6.18
N VAL A 24 2.83 10.50 6.05
CA VAL A 24 2.65 11.59 5.09
C VAL A 24 3.26 12.89 5.62
N GLU A 25 3.02 13.21 6.89
CA GLU A 25 3.54 14.40 7.58
C GLU A 25 5.08 14.41 7.63
N ASP A 26 5.69 13.25 7.88
CA ASP A 26 7.14 13.06 7.88
C ASP A 26 7.74 13.06 6.46
N GLY A 27 6.90 13.15 5.42
CA GLY A 27 7.32 13.18 4.02
C GLY A 27 7.80 11.83 3.47
N VAL A 28 7.57 10.73 4.19
CA VAL A 28 7.90 9.36 3.73
C VAL A 28 7.01 8.97 2.55
N TYR A 29 5.76 9.41 2.56
CA TYR A 29 4.78 9.19 1.50
C TYR A 29 4.07 10.49 1.11
N LEU A 30 3.67 10.61 -0.15
CA LEU A 30 2.94 11.79 -0.64
C LEU A 30 1.48 11.82 -0.16
N ASP A 31 0.87 10.63 -0.05
CA ASP A 31 -0.52 10.45 0.34
C ASP A 31 -0.73 9.07 0.97
N ARG A 32 -1.77 8.93 1.81
CA ARG A 32 -2.11 7.65 2.47
C ARG A 32 -2.27 6.51 1.46
N GLY A 33 -2.82 6.79 0.28
CA GLY A 33 -3.05 5.79 -0.75
C GLY A 33 -1.75 5.24 -1.34
N SER A 34 -0.68 6.04 -1.43
CA SER A 34 0.64 5.57 -1.83
C SER A 34 1.23 4.59 -0.82
N ALA A 35 1.16 4.93 0.48
CA ALA A 35 1.58 4.05 1.57
C ALA A 35 0.79 2.72 1.57
N ILE A 36 -0.54 2.78 1.45
CA ILE A 36 -1.40 1.59 1.40
C ILE A 36 -1.06 0.71 0.19
N ARG A 37 -0.83 1.29 -1.00
CA ARG A 37 -0.48 0.51 -2.19
C ARG A 37 0.84 -0.22 -2.02
N ASP A 38 1.84 0.40 -1.41
CA ASP A 38 3.13 -0.25 -1.15
C ASP A 38 3.00 -1.37 -0.11
N ALA A 39 2.24 -1.16 0.96
CA ALA A 39 1.94 -2.21 1.93
C ALA A 39 1.23 -3.41 1.26
N VAL A 40 0.27 -3.15 0.37
CA VAL A 40 -0.42 -4.20 -0.41
C VAL A 40 0.55 -4.94 -1.33
N ARG A 41 1.43 -4.23 -2.04
CA ARG A 41 2.45 -4.87 -2.90
C ARG A 41 3.37 -5.78 -2.10
N LEU A 42 3.86 -5.30 -0.96
CA LEU A 42 4.72 -6.07 -0.06
C LEU A 42 4.00 -7.34 0.43
N LEU A 43 2.76 -7.20 0.90
CA LEU A 43 1.93 -8.33 1.34
C LEU A 43 1.74 -9.37 0.23
N LEU A 44 1.34 -8.93 -0.96
CA LEU A 44 1.13 -9.81 -2.10
C LEU A 44 2.41 -10.52 -2.53
N GLY A 45 3.56 -9.83 -2.44
CA GLY A 45 4.86 -10.43 -2.72
C GLY A 45 5.30 -11.47 -1.73
N MET A 46 5.16 -11.21 -0.43
CA MET A 46 5.43 -12.21 0.60
C MET A 46 4.63 -13.51 0.40
N HIS A 47 3.46 -13.43 -0.26
CA HIS A 47 2.61 -14.57 -0.60
C HIS A 47 2.77 -15.10 -2.03
N GLY A 48 3.73 -14.60 -2.81
CA GLY A 48 4.00 -15.07 -4.17
C GLY A 48 2.88 -14.78 -5.18
N VAL A 49 2.06 -13.75 -4.92
CA VAL A 49 0.94 -13.37 -5.80
C VAL A 49 1.45 -12.51 -6.96
N ALA A 50 1.27 -13.01 -8.18
CA ALA A 50 1.63 -12.29 -9.40
C ALA A 50 0.90 -10.94 -9.52
N PRO A 51 1.51 -9.88 -10.09
CA PRO A 51 2.90 -9.78 -10.56
C PRO A 51 3.89 -9.35 -9.46
N PHE A 52 3.50 -9.40 -8.19
CA PHE A 52 4.22 -8.73 -7.09
C PHE A 52 5.29 -9.61 -6.44
N TYR A 53 5.98 -10.48 -7.18
CA TYR A 53 6.99 -11.36 -6.61
C TYR A 53 8.11 -10.58 -5.92
N PRO A 54 8.61 -11.01 -4.75
CA PRO A 54 9.84 -10.48 -4.21
C PRO A 54 10.92 -10.86 -5.22
N GLU A 55 11.61 -9.88 -5.79
CA GLU A 55 12.82 -10.17 -6.57
C GLU A 55 13.72 -11.01 -5.66
N GLY A 56 13.98 -12.24 -6.08
CA GLY A 56 14.68 -13.22 -5.26
C GLY A 56 15.99 -12.65 -4.77
N GLU A 57 16.16 -12.64 -3.45
CA GLU A 57 17.46 -12.57 -2.79
C GLU A 57 18.21 -13.90 -2.96
#